data_AF-C9RIB4-F1
#
_entry.id   AF-C9RIB4-F1
#
_cell.length_a   1.000
_cell.length_b   1.000
_cell.length_c   1.000
_cell.angle_alpha   90.00
_cell.angle_beta   90.00
_cell.angle_gamma   90.00
#
_symmetry.space_group_name_H-M   'P 1'
#
loop_
_entity.id
_entity.type
_entity.pdbx_description
1 polymer ?
#
loop_
_entity_poly.entity_id
_entity_poly.type
_entity_poly.pdbx_seq_one_letter_code
_entity_poly.pdbx_strand_id
1 'polypeptide(L)'
;MSPSSNNIENMKKSMRVDIKLIVRSYLFLLIKWTFFFLVVPGIFVSILFCPYVIPFIYCDVCPVYFCPMKIFRIPFLIVAFFYVLLSKKRFYTICPAGTLQDVIISINKKTLNRIKLLNVVQRNMLKVVRYMFLVVALILVVIFNDPRYIDPYHTFSIEGLMYENIFYYIRLSIIVSIFILAFFIPRFWCKICPFGALISLIYLTYNKICGFVQMFKIKNNKK
;
A
#
# COMPACT_ATOMS: atom_id res chain seq x y z
N MET A 1 54.76 9.22 8.85
CA MET A 1 54.10 8.52 7.73
C MET A 1 52.84 9.28 7.35
N SER A 2 52.91 10.11 6.33
CA SER A 2 51.75 10.81 5.76
C SER A 2 50.86 9.79 5.05
N PRO A 3 49.53 9.81 5.26
CA PRO A 3 48.63 8.93 4.53
C PRO A 3 48.72 9.26 3.02
N SER A 4 48.89 8.23 2.19
CA SER A 4 48.98 8.36 0.74
C SER A 4 47.73 9.05 0.17
N SER A 5 47.91 9.90 -0.85
CA SER A 5 46.82 10.66 -1.50
C SER A 5 45.64 9.77 -1.94
N ASN A 6 45.93 8.52 -2.33
CA ASN A 6 44.92 7.52 -2.71
C ASN A 6 43.99 7.10 -1.56
N ASN A 7 44.44 7.10 -0.31
CA ASN A 7 43.60 6.75 0.84
C ASN A 7 42.59 7.87 1.17
N ILE A 8 42.97 9.14 0.98
CA ILE A 8 42.09 10.29 1.20
C ILE A 8 40.97 10.32 0.14
N GLU A 9 41.29 9.97 -1.11
CA GLU A 9 40.31 9.94 -2.19
C GLU A 9 39.29 8.81 -2.04
N ASN A 10 39.74 7.62 -1.62
CA ASN A 10 38.87 6.49 -1.30
C ASN A 10 37.96 6.77 -0.09
N MET A 11 38.47 7.42 0.97
CA MET A 11 37.64 7.83 2.10
C MET A 11 36.58 8.86 1.69
N LYS A 12 36.92 9.88 0.88
CA LYS A 12 35.94 10.84 0.34
C LYS A 12 34.87 10.18 -0.53
N LYS A 13 35.24 9.13 -1.28
CA LYS A 13 34.31 8.38 -2.14
C LYS A 13 33.33 7.56 -1.31
N SER A 14 33.81 6.85 -0.27
CA SER A 14 32.95 6.13 0.68
C SER A 14 31.96 7.07 1.37
N MET A 15 32.47 8.17 1.94
CA MET A 15 31.64 9.15 2.66
C MET A 15 30.55 9.77 1.77
N ARG A 16 30.86 10.09 0.49
CA ARG A 16 29.85 10.58 -0.47
C ARG A 16 28.76 9.56 -0.79
N VAL A 17 29.10 8.27 -0.80
CA VAL A 17 28.13 7.19 -1.03
C VAL A 17 27.20 7.04 0.18
N ASP A 18 27.76 7.06 1.39
CA ASP A 18 26.99 6.94 2.63
C ASP A 18 26.03 8.13 2.83
N ILE A 19 26.50 9.36 2.58
CA ILE A 19 25.66 10.57 2.64
C ILE A 19 24.51 10.49 1.63
N LYS A 20 24.78 10.06 0.38
CA LYS A 20 23.72 9.89 -0.63
C LYS A 20 22.67 8.84 -0.21
N LEU A 21 23.08 7.77 0.47
CA LEU A 21 22.17 6.75 0.98
C LEU A 21 21.32 7.25 2.15
N ILE A 22 21.91 8.03 3.06
CA ILE A 22 21.20 8.63 4.20
C ILE A 22 20.17 9.65 3.71
N VAL A 23 20.56 10.58 2.84
CA VAL A 23 19.66 11.60 2.26
C VAL A 23 18.50 10.94 1.51
N ARG A 24 18.79 9.90 0.72
CA ARG A 24 17.75 9.13 0.01
C ARG A 24 16.80 8.44 0.97
N SER A 25 17.29 7.90 2.09
CA SER A 25 16.44 7.26 3.10
C SER A 25 15.52 8.27 3.79
N TYR A 26 16.04 9.44 4.16
CA TYR A 26 15.27 10.49 4.82
C TYR A 26 14.20 11.09 3.89
N LEU A 27 14.54 11.30 2.61
CA LEU A 27 13.59 11.73 1.59
C LEU A 27 12.40 10.77 1.45
N PHE A 28 12.66 9.45 1.41
CA PHE A 28 11.60 8.46 1.36
C PHE A 28 10.75 8.42 2.64
N LEU A 29 11.32 8.80 3.78
CA LEU A 29 10.60 8.88 5.05
C LEU A 29 9.67 10.10 5.08
N LEU A 30 10.15 11.26 4.63
CA LEU A 30 9.36 12.48 4.47
C LEU A 30 8.17 12.25 3.53
N ILE A 31 8.43 11.69 2.34
CA ILE A 31 7.37 11.35 1.38
C ILE A 31 6.33 10.44 2.03
N LYS A 32 6.75 9.41 2.77
CA LYS A 32 5.83 8.48 3.46
C LYS A 32 4.90 9.22 4.45
N TRP A 33 5.45 10.11 5.27
CA TRP A 33 4.66 10.86 6.28
C TRP A 33 3.78 11.94 5.67
N THR A 34 4.25 12.66 4.66
CA THR A 34 3.43 13.63 3.93
C THR A 34 2.22 12.96 3.27
N PHE A 35 2.45 11.83 2.58
CA PHE A 35 1.35 11.05 1.98
C PHE A 35 0.40 10.48 3.04
N PHE A 36 0.93 10.07 4.19
CA PHE A 36 0.10 9.59 5.28
C PHE A 36 -0.90 10.65 5.76
N PHE A 37 -0.42 11.83 6.14
CA PHE A 37 -1.28 12.90 6.64
C PHE A 37 -2.27 13.41 5.59
N LEU A 38 -1.88 13.44 4.31
CA LEU A 38 -2.73 13.91 3.23
C LEU A 38 -3.85 12.90 2.89
N VAL A 39 -3.54 11.61 2.88
CA VAL A 39 -4.43 10.57 2.33
C VAL A 39 -5.32 9.95 3.42
N VAL A 40 -4.87 9.88 4.68
CA VAL A 40 -5.66 9.34 5.81
C VAL A 40 -7.06 9.96 5.96
N PRO A 41 -7.25 11.30 5.97
CA PRO A 41 -8.59 11.88 6.09
C PRO A 41 -9.49 11.46 4.92
N GLY A 42 -8.92 11.36 3.70
CA GLY A 42 -9.66 10.87 2.55
C GLY A 42 -10.06 9.39 2.67
N ILE A 43 -9.22 8.55 3.31
CA ILE A 43 -9.55 7.14 3.56
C ILE A 43 -10.70 7.06 4.55
N PHE A 44 -10.65 7.85 5.61
CA PHE A 44 -11.67 7.86 6.65
C PHE A 44 -13.03 8.29 6.10
N VAL A 45 -13.06 9.39 5.33
CA VAL A 45 -14.27 9.86 4.64
C VAL A 45 -14.78 8.82 3.65
N SER A 46 -13.89 8.20 2.88
CA SER A 46 -14.29 7.15 1.94
C SER A 46 -14.87 5.95 2.67
N ILE A 47 -14.29 5.54 3.80
CA ILE A 47 -14.76 4.42 4.60
C ILE A 47 -16.19 4.64 5.12
N LEU A 48 -16.48 5.85 5.62
CA LEU A 48 -17.75 6.15 6.27
C LEU A 48 -18.85 6.56 5.29
N PHE A 49 -18.51 7.25 4.20
CA PHE A 49 -19.50 7.93 3.35
C PHE A 49 -19.53 7.45 1.89
N CYS A 50 -18.70 6.47 1.49
CA CYS A 50 -18.72 6.02 0.10
C CYS A 50 -19.95 5.13 -0.20
N PRO A 51 -20.72 5.39 -1.27
CA PRO A 51 -21.93 4.63 -1.64
C PRO A 51 -21.66 3.29 -2.34
N TYR A 52 -20.39 2.94 -2.53
CA TYR A 52 -19.97 1.75 -3.27
C TYR A 52 -19.52 0.63 -2.34
N VAL A 53 -19.84 -0.62 -2.71
CA VAL A 53 -19.47 -1.83 -1.96
C VAL A 53 -17.95 -1.96 -1.84
N ILE A 54 -17.24 -1.67 -2.93
CA ILE A 54 -15.79 -1.68 -2.98
C ILE A 54 -15.27 -0.24 -3.06
N PRO A 55 -14.71 0.29 -1.97
CA PRO A 55 -14.21 1.67 -1.95
C PRO A 55 -13.01 1.81 -2.90
N PHE A 56 -12.80 3.00 -3.44
CA PHE A 56 -11.64 3.39 -4.28
C PHE A 56 -11.63 2.87 -5.73
N ILE A 57 -12.29 1.76 -6.07
CA ILE A 57 -12.32 1.22 -7.44
C ILE A 57 -13.19 2.10 -8.35
N TYR A 58 -14.41 2.40 -7.92
CA TYR A 58 -15.41 3.13 -8.70
C TYR A 58 -15.34 4.65 -8.53
N CYS A 59 -14.18 5.20 -8.13
CA CYS A 59 -14.02 6.64 -7.93
C CYS A 59 -14.16 7.47 -9.22
N ASP A 60 -13.91 6.88 -10.40
CA ASP A 60 -14.04 7.57 -11.69
C ASP A 60 -15.49 7.84 -12.07
N VAL A 61 -16.35 6.85 -11.83
CA VAL A 61 -17.79 6.90 -12.09
C VAL A 61 -18.59 7.44 -10.90
N CYS A 62 -17.91 7.88 -9.83
CA CYS A 62 -18.59 8.39 -8.65
C CYS A 62 -19.17 9.80 -8.91
N PRO A 63 -20.48 10.00 -8.70
CA PRO A 63 -21.15 11.30 -8.86
C PRO A 63 -20.87 12.29 -7.73
N VAL A 64 -20.24 11.83 -6.63
CA VAL A 64 -19.83 12.70 -5.52
C VAL A 64 -18.68 13.60 -5.96
N TYR A 65 -18.95 14.90 -6.05
CA TYR A 65 -17.96 15.92 -6.42
C TYR A 65 -16.94 16.17 -5.29
N PHE A 66 -17.40 16.30 -4.05
CA PHE A 66 -16.55 16.58 -2.88
C PHE A 66 -15.98 15.31 -2.25
N CYS A 67 -15.28 14.49 -3.04
CA CYS A 67 -14.55 13.33 -2.52
C CYS A 67 -13.03 13.58 -2.64
N PRO A 68 -12.29 13.78 -1.53
CA PRO A 68 -10.84 14.02 -1.58
C PRO A 68 -10.11 12.86 -2.27
N MET A 69 -10.62 11.64 -2.14
CA MET A 69 -10.01 10.47 -2.77
C MET A 69 -10.12 10.44 -4.28
N LYS A 70 -11.16 11.05 -4.87
CA LYS A 70 -11.26 11.17 -6.32
C LYS A 70 -10.08 11.97 -6.88
N ILE A 71 -9.72 13.06 -6.21
CA ILE A 71 -8.61 13.94 -6.57
C ILE A 71 -7.25 13.29 -6.28
N PHE A 72 -7.09 12.67 -5.11
CA PHE A 72 -5.81 12.10 -4.68
C PHE A 72 -5.48 10.73 -5.28
N ARG A 73 -6.42 10.03 -5.93
CA ARG A 73 -6.21 8.67 -6.45
C ARG A 73 -5.09 8.59 -7.49
N ILE A 74 -5.19 9.37 -8.57
CA ILE A 74 -4.20 9.35 -9.67
C ILE A 74 -2.79 9.74 -9.18
N PRO A 75 -2.59 10.86 -8.46
CA PRO A 75 -1.26 11.21 -7.98
C PRO A 75 -0.72 10.17 -6.99
N PHE A 76 -1.58 9.54 -6.18
CA PHE A 76 -1.18 8.43 -5.31
C PHE A 76 -0.67 7.22 -6.10
N LEU A 77 -1.37 6.80 -7.15
CA LEU A 77 -0.95 5.69 -8.01
C LEU A 77 0.40 5.96 -8.69
N ILE A 78 0.59 7.16 -9.21
CA ILE A 78 1.82 7.59 -9.87
C ILE A 78 2.98 7.54 -8.86
N VAL A 79 2.84 8.20 -7.70
CA VAL A 79 3.91 8.23 -6.70
C VAL A 79 4.20 6.84 -6.14
N ALA A 80 3.18 6.02 -5.91
CA ALA A 80 3.35 4.64 -5.51
C ALA A 80 4.16 3.84 -6.52
N PHE A 81 3.86 3.99 -7.81
CA PHE A 81 4.54 3.30 -8.89
C PHE A 81 6.02 3.72 -8.97
N PHE A 82 6.30 5.02 -8.99
CA PHE A 82 7.67 5.55 -8.98
C PHE A 82 8.44 5.16 -7.72
N TYR A 83 7.80 5.16 -6.56
CA TYR A 83 8.44 4.74 -5.30
C TYR A 83 8.84 3.26 -5.34
N VAL A 84 7.98 2.38 -5.83
CA VAL A 84 8.30 0.95 -5.96
C VAL A 84 9.48 0.74 -6.92
N LEU A 85 9.50 1.46 -8.04
CA LEU A 85 10.60 1.42 -9.00
C LEU A 85 11.93 1.91 -8.39
N LEU A 86 11.91 3.05 -7.70
CA LEU A 86 13.12 3.69 -7.16
C LEU A 86 13.63 3.00 -5.90
N SER A 87 12.75 2.62 -4.97
CA SER A 87 13.18 2.09 -3.69
C SER A 87 13.48 0.59 -3.74
N LYS A 88 13.01 -0.15 -4.76
CA LYS A 88 12.97 -1.63 -4.79
C LYS A 88 12.31 -2.24 -3.54
N LYS A 89 11.60 -1.41 -2.76
CA LYS A 89 10.86 -1.79 -1.56
C LYS A 89 9.43 -2.12 -1.94
N ARG A 90 8.79 -2.99 -1.17
CA ARG A 90 7.41 -3.39 -1.45
C ARG A 90 6.44 -2.23 -1.20
N PHE A 91 5.40 -2.18 -2.01
CA PHE A 91 4.33 -1.17 -2.01
C PHE A 91 3.70 -0.91 -0.63
N TYR A 92 3.60 -1.91 0.24
CA TYR A 92 3.05 -1.73 1.58
C TYR A 92 3.78 -0.67 2.42
N THR A 93 5.02 -0.29 2.05
CA THR A 93 5.85 0.68 2.77
C THR A 93 5.36 2.13 2.59
N ILE A 94 4.73 2.44 1.45
CA ILE A 94 4.21 3.77 1.15
C ILE A 94 2.69 3.86 1.31
N CYS A 95 2.01 2.70 1.39
CA CYS A 95 0.58 2.65 1.58
C CYS A 95 0.19 3.32 2.92
N PRO A 96 -0.71 4.32 2.95
CA PRO A 96 -1.12 5.01 4.17
C PRO A 96 -1.75 4.05 5.19
N ALA A 97 -2.51 3.05 4.73
CA ALA A 97 -3.06 2.00 5.60
C ALA A 97 -1.95 1.12 6.22
N GLY A 98 -0.85 0.88 5.49
CA GLY A 98 0.31 0.17 6.02
C GLY A 98 1.06 0.97 7.06
N THR A 99 1.21 2.28 6.84
CA THR A 99 1.79 3.21 7.82
C THR A 99 0.93 3.31 9.08
N LEU A 100 -0.40 3.36 8.94
CA LEU A 100 -1.34 3.31 10.07
C LEU A 100 -1.11 2.06 10.92
N GLN A 101 -1.00 0.89 10.27
CA GLN A 101 -0.73 -0.36 10.97
C GLN A 101 0.65 -0.39 11.63
N ASP A 102 1.68 0.16 11.00
CA ASP A 102 3.02 0.28 11.59
C ASP A 102 3.00 1.14 12.88
N VAL A 103 2.24 2.24 12.88
CA VAL A 103 2.06 3.10 14.06
C VAL A 103 1.34 2.35 15.18
N ILE A 104 0.24 1.65 14.87
CA ILE A 104 -0.52 0.84 15.84
C ILE A 104 0.38 -0.23 16.49
N ILE A 105 1.22 -0.90 15.72
CA ILE A 105 2.15 -1.91 16.24
C ILE A 105 3.27 -1.27 17.07
N SER A 106 3.76 -0.09 16.67
CA SER A 106 4.80 0.62 17.41
C SER A 106 4.37 1.02 18.82
N ILE A 107 3.06 1.26 19.02
CA ILE A 107 2.47 1.55 20.33
C ILE A 107 2.48 0.30 21.21
N ASN A 108 2.33 -0.90 20.62
CA ASN A 108 2.27 -2.16 21.36
C ASN A 108 3.57 -2.99 21.25
N LYS A 109 4.61 -2.56 21.98
CA LYS A 109 5.95 -3.23 21.99
C LYS A 109 5.91 -4.72 22.34
N LYS A 110 4.91 -5.19 23.10
CA LYS A 110 4.72 -6.62 23.43
C LYS A 110 4.33 -7.45 22.21
N THR A 111 3.59 -6.88 21.27
CA THR A 111 3.21 -7.54 20.02
C THR A 111 4.43 -7.77 19.13
N LEU A 112 5.42 -6.85 19.14
CA LEU A 112 6.66 -6.94 18.35
C LEU A 112 7.44 -8.24 18.60
N ASN A 113 7.47 -8.73 19.84
CA ASN A 113 8.13 -9.99 20.18
C ASN A 113 7.35 -11.24 19.72
N ARG A 114 6.01 -11.19 19.65
CA ARG A 114 5.20 -12.26 19.05
C ARG A 114 5.40 -12.38 17.53
N ILE A 115 5.86 -11.32 16.85
CA ILE A 115 6.09 -11.29 15.40
C ILE A 115 7.27 -12.18 14.97
N LYS A 116 8.30 -12.30 15.79
CA LYS A 116 9.40 -13.25 15.52
C LYS A 116 8.92 -14.71 15.56
N LEU A 117 7.86 -14.97 16.32
CA LEU A 117 7.26 -16.29 16.50
C LEU A 117 6.19 -16.65 15.44
N LEU A 118 5.93 -15.76 14.47
CA LEU A 118 5.02 -16.08 13.37
C LEU A 118 5.65 -17.16 12.49
N ASN A 119 5.13 -18.39 12.63
CA ASN A 119 5.56 -19.59 11.93
C ASN A 119 5.55 -19.39 10.40
N VAL A 120 6.50 -20.05 9.72
CA VAL A 120 6.64 -20.07 8.25
C VAL A 120 5.32 -20.44 7.57
N VAL A 121 4.52 -21.32 8.18
CA VAL A 121 3.21 -21.77 7.72
C VAL A 121 2.21 -20.62 7.62
N GLN A 122 2.07 -19.79 8.65
CA GLN A 122 1.18 -18.62 8.62
C GLN A 122 1.60 -17.65 7.51
N ARG A 123 2.91 -17.44 7.30
CA ARG A 123 3.39 -16.56 6.22
C ARG A 123 3.01 -17.04 4.83
N ASN A 124 2.95 -18.36 4.59
CA ASN A 124 2.55 -18.91 3.31
C ASN A 124 1.02 -18.89 3.11
N MET A 125 0.23 -19.20 4.15
CA MET A 125 -1.23 -19.09 4.08
C MET A 125 -1.69 -17.66 3.74
N LEU A 126 -1.10 -16.65 4.38
CA LEU A 126 -1.42 -15.25 4.09
C LEU A 126 -1.08 -14.83 2.64
N LYS A 127 -0.11 -15.47 1.97
CA LYS A 127 0.13 -15.22 0.54
C LYS A 127 -1.00 -15.76 -0.31
N VAL A 128 -1.46 -17.00 -0.04
CA VAL A 128 -2.54 -17.65 -0.80
C VAL A 128 -3.84 -16.86 -0.64
N VAL A 129 -4.20 -16.50 0.61
CA VAL A 129 -5.38 -15.70 0.91
C VAL A 129 -5.39 -14.38 0.14
N ARG A 130 -4.22 -13.72 0.02
CA ARG A 130 -4.09 -12.47 -0.74
C ARG A 130 -4.49 -12.63 -2.21
N TYR A 131 -4.04 -13.69 -2.87
CA TYR A 131 -4.35 -13.92 -4.28
C TYR A 131 -5.80 -14.36 -4.47
N MET A 132 -6.33 -15.16 -3.54
CA MET A 132 -7.77 -15.48 -3.47
C MET A 132 -8.63 -14.21 -3.41
N PHE A 133 -8.32 -13.27 -2.50
CA PHE A 133 -9.04 -12.01 -2.39
C PHE A 133 -8.98 -11.15 -3.67
N LEU A 134 -7.84 -11.16 -4.38
CA LEU A 134 -7.74 -10.48 -5.67
C LEU A 134 -8.69 -11.10 -6.71
N VAL A 135 -8.72 -12.43 -6.81
CA VAL A 135 -9.60 -13.13 -7.76
C VAL A 135 -11.07 -12.86 -7.43
N VAL A 136 -11.45 -12.95 -6.16
CA VAL A 136 -12.81 -12.64 -5.69
C VAL A 136 -13.18 -11.19 -6.00
N ALA A 137 -12.29 -10.23 -5.71
CA ALA A 137 -12.54 -8.82 -6.04
C ALA A 137 -12.73 -8.60 -7.54
N LEU A 138 -11.96 -9.30 -8.38
CA LEU A 138 -12.07 -9.19 -9.84
C LEU A 138 -13.39 -9.80 -10.35
N ILE A 139 -13.80 -10.95 -9.82
CA ILE A 139 -15.09 -11.57 -10.12
C ILE A 139 -16.25 -10.64 -9.71
N LEU A 140 -16.20 -10.06 -8.51
CA LEU A 140 -17.22 -9.11 -8.04
C LEU A 140 -17.34 -7.90 -8.98
N VAL A 141 -16.21 -7.36 -9.46
CA VAL A 141 -16.21 -6.25 -10.42
C VAL A 141 -16.87 -6.63 -11.75
N VAL A 142 -16.71 -7.88 -12.21
CA VAL A 142 -17.29 -8.36 -13.48
C VAL A 142 -18.78 -8.67 -13.34
N ILE A 143 -19.23 -9.17 -12.19
CA ILE A 143 -20.64 -9.53 -11.95
C ILE A 143 -21.50 -8.29 -11.65
N PHE A 144 -20.99 -7.36 -10.85
CA PHE A 144 -21.74 -6.15 -10.46
C PHE A 144 -21.54 -5.03 -11.49
N ASN A 145 -22.47 -4.94 -12.46
CA ASN A 145 -22.48 -3.91 -13.50
C ASN A 145 -22.77 -2.49 -12.92
N ASP A 146 -23.55 -2.41 -11.84
CA ASP A 146 -23.79 -1.21 -11.03
C ASP A 146 -23.59 -1.52 -9.53
N PRO A 147 -22.43 -1.19 -8.93
CA PRO A 147 -22.09 -1.57 -7.55
C PRO A 147 -22.53 -0.54 -6.49
N ARG A 148 -23.51 0.30 -6.84
CA ARG A 148 -24.08 1.33 -5.97
C ARG A 148 -25.19 0.71 -5.12
N TYR A 149 -25.13 0.89 -3.81
CA TYR A 149 -26.20 0.45 -2.90
C TYR A 149 -26.92 1.62 -2.20
N ILE A 150 -26.42 2.85 -2.33
CA ILE A 150 -27.02 4.08 -1.79
C ILE A 150 -26.93 5.19 -2.83
N ASP A 151 -28.00 5.99 -2.93
CA ASP A 151 -27.99 7.22 -3.71
C ASP A 151 -27.03 8.26 -3.12
N PRO A 152 -26.15 8.86 -3.94
CA PRO A 152 -25.08 9.74 -3.49
C PRO A 152 -25.61 10.99 -2.75
N TYR A 153 -26.86 11.38 -2.98
CA TYR A 153 -27.48 12.58 -2.40
C TYR A 153 -27.71 12.45 -0.89
N HIS A 154 -27.89 11.24 -0.36
CA HIS A 154 -28.11 11.02 1.07
C HIS A 154 -26.81 10.72 1.85
N THR A 155 -25.70 10.45 1.17
CA THR A 155 -24.44 10.02 1.83
C THR A 155 -23.79 11.03 2.77
N PHE A 156 -24.11 12.32 2.69
CA PHE A 156 -23.55 13.36 3.56
C PHE A 156 -24.52 13.81 4.66
N SER A 157 -25.75 13.30 4.71
CA SER A 157 -26.68 13.56 5.81
C SER A 157 -26.59 12.48 6.87
N ILE A 158 -26.80 12.87 8.13
CA ILE A 158 -26.84 11.96 9.29
C ILE A 158 -27.94 10.90 9.10
N GLU A 159 -28.98 11.24 8.34
CA GLU A 159 -30.11 10.39 7.95
C GLU A 159 -29.70 9.30 6.94
N GLY A 160 -28.79 9.59 6.00
CA GLY A 160 -28.26 8.58 5.08
C GLY A 160 -27.32 7.57 5.75
N LEU A 161 -26.74 7.93 6.90
CA LEU A 161 -25.97 7.02 7.75
C LEU A 161 -26.87 6.04 8.53
N MET A 162 -28.11 6.44 8.79
CA MET A 162 -29.15 5.68 9.51
C MET A 162 -30.06 4.88 8.56
N TYR A 163 -29.93 5.06 7.24
CA TYR A 163 -30.68 4.27 6.27
C TYR A 163 -30.26 2.80 6.39
N GLU A 164 -31.21 1.92 6.71
CA GLU A 164 -31.02 0.50 7.08
C GLU A 164 -30.50 -0.38 5.93
N ASN A 165 -29.31 -0.07 5.42
CA ASN A 165 -28.66 -0.89 4.41
C ASN A 165 -27.70 -1.86 5.09
N ILE A 166 -28.08 -3.14 5.10
CA ILE A 166 -27.29 -4.24 5.66
C ILE A 166 -25.84 -4.25 5.13
N PHE A 167 -25.64 -3.80 3.89
CA PHE A 167 -24.32 -3.66 3.26
C PHE A 167 -23.40 -2.63 3.94
N TYR A 168 -23.96 -1.55 4.50
CA TYR A 168 -23.18 -0.57 5.27
C TYR A 168 -22.63 -1.22 6.55
N TYR A 169 -23.47 -1.92 7.31
CA TYR A 169 -23.06 -2.61 8.52
C TYR A 169 -22.05 -3.73 8.26
N ILE A 170 -22.23 -4.51 7.18
CA ILE A 170 -21.27 -5.54 6.76
C ILE A 170 -19.91 -4.91 6.49
N ARG A 171 -19.87 -3.80 5.74
CA ARG A 171 -18.63 -3.09 5.43
C ARG A 171 -17.98 -2.50 6.68
N LEU A 172 -18.75 -1.85 7.55
CA LEU A 172 -18.26 -1.28 8.80
C LEU A 172 -17.69 -2.38 9.70
N SER A 173 -18.40 -3.49 9.85
CA SER A 173 -17.98 -4.68 10.60
C SER A 173 -16.67 -5.26 10.06
N ILE A 174 -16.53 -5.38 8.73
CA ILE A 174 -15.27 -5.81 8.10
C ILE A 174 -14.13 -4.87 8.51
N ILE A 175 -14.31 -3.55 8.38
CA ILE A 175 -13.27 -2.55 8.68
C ILE A 175 -12.88 -2.59 10.16
N VAL A 176 -13.86 -2.59 11.07
CA VAL A 176 -13.60 -2.71 12.51
C VAL A 176 -12.85 -4.01 12.81
N SER A 177 -13.29 -5.13 12.21
CA SER A 177 -12.60 -6.42 12.36
C SER A 177 -11.14 -6.33 11.90
N ILE A 178 -10.86 -5.69 10.77
CA ILE A 178 -9.49 -5.49 10.27
C ILE A 178 -8.65 -4.66 11.23
N PHE A 179 -9.21 -3.62 11.84
CA PHE A 179 -8.51 -2.81 12.85
C PHE A 179 -8.21 -3.62 14.11
N ILE A 180 -9.15 -4.46 14.56
CA ILE A 180 -8.93 -5.39 15.67
C ILE A 180 -7.83 -6.39 15.31
N LEU A 181 -7.90 -7.01 14.13
CA LEU A 181 -6.90 -7.95 13.62
C LEU A 181 -5.53 -7.31 13.41
N ALA A 182 -5.46 -6.01 13.10
CA ALA A 182 -4.21 -5.27 12.99
C ALA A 182 -3.46 -5.17 14.33
N PHE A 183 -4.17 -5.30 15.47
CA PHE A 183 -3.55 -5.36 16.79
C PHE A 183 -2.83 -6.68 17.04
N PHE A 184 -3.34 -7.79 16.47
CA PHE A 184 -2.80 -9.13 16.65
C PHE A 184 -1.76 -9.49 15.60
N ILE A 185 -2.00 -9.14 14.33
CA ILE A 185 -1.14 -9.50 13.19
C ILE A 185 -0.59 -8.23 12.55
N PRO A 186 0.74 -8.08 12.51
CA PRO A 186 1.34 -6.91 11.90
C PRO A 186 1.04 -6.87 10.40
N ARG A 187 0.60 -5.70 9.94
CA ARG A 187 0.30 -5.43 8.53
C ARG A 187 -0.76 -6.38 7.94
N PHE A 188 -1.74 -6.81 8.72
CA PHE A 188 -2.78 -7.77 8.30
C PHE A 188 -3.49 -7.31 7.02
N TRP A 189 -3.93 -6.05 6.99
CA TRP A 189 -4.63 -5.48 5.84
C TRP A 189 -3.74 -5.45 4.61
N CYS A 190 -2.50 -4.99 4.73
CA CYS A 190 -1.58 -4.96 3.59
C CYS A 190 -1.22 -6.35 3.05
N LYS A 191 -1.30 -7.40 3.89
CA LYS A 191 -1.07 -8.78 3.45
C LYS A 191 -2.26 -9.36 2.69
N ILE A 192 -3.48 -8.90 2.94
CA ILE A 192 -4.70 -9.40 2.26
C ILE A 192 -5.17 -8.46 1.15
N CYS A 193 -4.74 -7.19 1.18
CA CYS A 193 -5.20 -6.16 0.26
C CYS A 193 -4.99 -6.55 -1.22
N PRO A 194 -6.06 -6.55 -2.04
CA PRO A 194 -5.99 -6.92 -3.46
C PRO A 194 -5.10 -5.95 -4.23
N PHE A 195 -5.09 -4.67 -3.86
CA PHE A 195 -4.24 -3.67 -4.49
C PHE A 195 -2.73 -3.93 -4.27
N GLY A 196 -2.37 -4.35 -3.05
CA GLY A 196 -1.01 -4.79 -2.74
C GLY A 196 -0.62 -6.08 -3.47
N ALA A 197 -1.59 -6.90 -3.83
CA ALA A 197 -1.40 -8.10 -4.64
C ALA A 197 -1.08 -7.76 -6.08
N LEU A 198 -1.87 -6.86 -6.66
CA LEU A 198 -1.74 -6.41 -8.04
C LEU A 198 -0.37 -5.75 -8.28
N ILE A 199 0.04 -4.80 -7.45
CA ILE A 199 1.34 -4.12 -7.60
C ILE A 199 2.51 -5.09 -7.42
N SER A 200 2.41 -6.03 -6.49
CA SER A 200 3.45 -7.03 -6.28
C SER A 200 3.59 -7.98 -7.48
N LEU A 201 2.49 -8.25 -8.19
CA LEU A 201 2.49 -9.04 -9.42
C LEU A 201 3.21 -8.27 -10.53
N ILE A 202 2.85 -7.00 -10.72
CA ILE A 202 3.52 -6.09 -11.67
C ILE A 202 5.02 -6.00 -11.39
N TYR A 203 5.41 -5.85 -10.12
CA TYR A 203 6.81 -5.77 -9.73
C TYR A 203 7.60 -7.05 -10.03
N LEU A 204 7.02 -8.23 -9.75
CA LEU A 204 7.66 -9.52 -10.05
C LEU A 204 7.85 -9.71 -11.56
N THR A 205 6.82 -9.38 -12.35
CA THR A 205 6.88 -9.43 -13.81
C THR A 205 7.95 -8.47 -14.34
N TYR A 206 7.98 -7.23 -13.85
CA TYR A 206 8.99 -6.23 -14.25
C TYR A 206 10.42 -6.67 -13.92
N ASN A 207 10.68 -7.14 -12.69
CA ASN A 207 12.02 -7.60 -12.31
C ASN A 207 12.48 -8.80 -13.14
N LYS A 208 11.57 -9.71 -13.49
CA LYS A 208 11.88 -10.86 -14.35
C LYS A 208 12.26 -10.39 -15.77
N ILE A 209 11.54 -9.40 -16.30
CA ILE A 209 11.85 -8.77 -17.60
C ILE A 209 13.20 -8.05 -17.56
N CYS A 210 13.47 -7.22 -16.55
CA CYS A 210 14.75 -6.52 -16.42
C CYS A 210 15.93 -7.48 -16.22
N GLY A 211 15.75 -8.55 -15.44
CA GLY A 211 16.78 -9.59 -15.28
C GLY A 211 17.07 -10.31 -16.60
N PHE A 212 16.04 -10.57 -17.40
CA PHE A 212 16.18 -11.15 -18.74
C PHE A 212 16.92 -10.20 -19.70
N VAL A 213 16.61 -8.90 -19.68
CA VAL A 213 17.30 -7.88 -20.50
C VAL A 213 18.79 -7.77 -20.10
N GLN A 214 19.12 -7.82 -18.82
CA GLN A 214 20.52 -7.80 -18.36
C GLN A 214 21.31 -9.04 -18.82
N MET A 215 20.68 -10.22 -18.81
CA MET A 215 21.26 -11.45 -19.34
C MET A 215 21.56 -11.34 -20.85
N PHE A 216 20.66 -10.73 -21.64
CA PHE A 216 20.90 -10.48 -23.06
C PHE A 216 22.03 -9.46 -23.30
N LYS A 217 22.12 -8.41 -22.49
CA LYS A 217 23.17 -7.39 -22.60
C LYS A 217 24.57 -7.95 -22.31
N ILE A 218 24.69 -8.86 -21.35
CA ILE A 218 25.96 -9.56 -21.03
C ILE A 218 26.34 -10.52 -22.16
N LYS A 219 25.37 -11.18 -22.80
CA LYS A 219 25.62 -12.11 -23.90
C LYS A 219 26.08 -11.39 -25.18
N ASN A 220 25.60 -10.17 -25.43
CA ASN A 220 26.06 -9.35 -26.57
C ASN A 220 27.40 -8.65 -26.34
N ASN A 221 27.82 -8.38 -25.10
CA ASN A 221 29.15 -7.83 -24.80
C ASN A 221 30.27 -8.89 -24.81
N LYS A 222 29.94 -10.17 -25.00
CA LYS A 222 30.88 -11.31 -25.09
C LYS A 222 31.03 -11.86 -26.51
N LYS A 223 30.36 -11.26 -27.50
CA LYS A 223 30.59 -11.48 -28.93
C LYS A 223 31.33 -10.28 -29.49
#